data_AF-A0A8H5V2I4-F1
#
_entry.id   AF-A0A8H5V2I4-F1
#
_cell.length_a   1.000
_cell.length_b   1.000
_cell.length_c   1.000
_cell.angle_alpha   90.00
_cell.angle_beta   90.00
_cell.angle_gamma   90.00
#
_symmetry.space_group_name_H-M   'P 1'
#
loop_
_entity.id
_entity.type
_entity.pdbx_description
1 polymer ?
#
loop_
_entity_poly.entity_id
_entity_poly.type
_entity_poly.pdbx_seq_one_letter_code
_entity_poly.pdbx_strand_id
1 'polypeptide(L)'
;MKFTLFSGVSNQLSLPENPQLEPFEVIALPGPDIWRTPSCAGGRDDFNGPIYATPLPLSSFKSAKVTISSDFPGNYSQGGLILFMPENIPLTQTDSQLRLEESPRTWIKAGIEKVDGEFFASVATAKPYSDWSLVRLGKAVQLSRWRR
;
A
#
# COMPACT_ATOMS: atom_id res chain seq x y z
N MET A 1 12.40 12.65 -4.44
CA MET A 1 10.94 12.84 -4.68
C MET A 1 10.29 13.19 -3.37
N LYS A 2 9.29 14.07 -3.37
CA LYS A 2 8.51 14.40 -2.16
C LYS A 2 7.30 13.48 -2.12
N PHE A 3 7.20 12.62 -1.12
CA PHE A 3 5.98 11.87 -0.86
C PHE A 3 5.00 12.74 -0.08
N THR A 4 3.73 12.61 -0.39
CA THR A 4 2.63 13.27 0.33
C THR A 4 1.70 12.20 0.89
N LEU A 5 1.21 12.41 2.10
CA LEU A 5 0.18 11.55 2.67
C LEU A 5 -1.09 11.67 1.80
N PHE A 6 -1.46 10.56 1.18
CA PHE A 6 -2.61 10.49 0.27
C PHE A 6 -3.84 9.91 0.98
N SER A 7 -3.63 8.95 1.85
CA SER A 7 -4.69 8.40 2.70
C SER A 7 -4.04 7.90 3.97
N GLY A 8 -4.77 7.90 5.07
CA GLY A 8 -4.28 7.42 6.34
C GLY A 8 -4.79 8.21 7.53
N VAL A 9 -4.29 7.83 8.68
CA VAL A 9 -4.67 8.40 9.98
C VAL A 9 -4.10 9.79 10.17
N SER A 10 -4.79 10.63 10.94
CA SER A 10 -4.39 12.01 11.22
C SER A 10 -3.08 12.11 12.03
N ASN A 11 -2.73 11.06 12.77
CA ASN A 11 -1.52 10.96 13.58
C ASN A 11 -0.35 10.26 12.88
N GLN A 12 -0.37 10.20 11.53
CA GLN A 12 0.81 9.73 10.81
C GLN A 12 2.03 10.59 11.13
N LEU A 13 3.19 9.94 11.23
CA LEU A 13 4.44 10.63 11.50
C LEU A 13 4.84 11.51 10.31
N SER A 14 5.53 12.61 10.60
CA SER A 14 6.14 13.42 9.57
C SER A 14 7.21 12.62 8.84
N LEU A 15 7.21 12.70 7.51
CA LEU A 15 8.28 12.11 6.71
C LEU A 15 9.62 12.80 6.99
N PRO A 16 10.75 12.07 6.88
CA PRO A 16 12.07 12.67 6.91
C PRO A 16 12.25 13.64 5.72
N GLU A 17 13.28 14.49 5.80
CA GLU A 17 13.59 15.45 4.72
C GLU A 17 13.88 14.73 3.39
N ASN A 18 14.54 13.56 3.45
CA ASN A 18 14.81 12.73 2.28
C ASN A 18 14.26 11.30 2.42
N PRO A 19 12.96 11.08 2.18
CA PRO A 19 12.30 9.78 2.34
C PRO A 19 12.70 8.73 1.29
N GLN A 20 13.60 9.07 0.37
CA GLN A 20 14.20 8.10 -0.56
C GLN A 20 15.49 7.48 -0.02
N LEU A 21 16.16 8.17 0.91
CA LEU A 21 17.42 7.72 1.50
C LEU A 21 17.28 7.30 2.97
N GLU A 22 16.20 7.73 3.62
CA GLU A 22 15.96 7.50 5.04
C GLU A 22 14.71 6.63 5.27
N PRO A 23 14.74 5.71 6.24
CA PRO A 23 13.56 4.93 6.61
C PRO A 23 12.52 5.84 7.27
N PHE A 24 11.25 5.50 7.07
CA PHE A 24 10.12 6.13 7.74
C PHE A 24 9.05 5.08 8.04
N GLU A 25 8.16 5.42 8.98
CA GLU A 25 7.10 4.53 9.41
C GLU A 25 5.76 4.91 8.76
N VAL A 26 4.95 3.90 8.50
CA VAL A 26 3.56 4.06 8.06
C VAL A 26 2.69 3.36 9.07
N ILE A 27 1.86 4.12 9.78
CA ILE A 27 0.95 3.56 10.78
C ILE A 27 -0.31 3.05 10.07
N ALA A 28 -0.62 1.77 10.23
CA ALA A 28 -1.87 1.18 9.79
C ALA A 28 -2.74 0.83 11.00
N LEU A 29 -4.02 1.20 10.94
CA LEU A 29 -5.02 0.77 11.92
C LEU A 29 -5.86 -0.38 11.36
N PRO A 30 -6.56 -1.14 12.21
CA PRO A 30 -7.58 -2.10 11.75
C PRO A 30 -8.73 -1.40 11.03
N GLY A 31 -9.25 -2.01 9.96
CA GLY A 31 -10.42 -1.53 9.22
C GLY A 31 -10.11 -1.08 7.78
N PRO A 32 -9.17 -0.14 7.57
CA PRO A 32 -8.78 0.30 6.23
C PRO A 32 -8.24 -0.82 5.33
N ASP A 33 -8.54 -0.71 4.04
CA ASP A 33 -8.12 -1.65 3.00
C ASP A 33 -8.12 -0.99 1.61
N ILE A 34 -7.67 -1.75 0.62
CA ILE A 34 -7.68 -1.40 -0.80
C ILE A 34 -8.23 -2.61 -1.55
N TRP A 35 -9.53 -2.58 -1.88
CA TRP A 35 -10.24 -3.71 -2.47
C TRP A 35 -11.55 -3.28 -3.13
N ARG A 36 -11.93 -3.91 -4.25
CA ARG A 36 -13.19 -3.61 -4.94
C ARG A 36 -13.92 -4.88 -5.42
N THR A 37 -15.22 -4.97 -5.17
CA THR A 37 -16.10 -6.05 -5.68
C THR A 37 -17.26 -5.49 -6.52
N PRO A 38 -17.80 -6.27 -7.47
CA PRO A 38 -19.02 -5.89 -8.18
C PRO A 38 -20.22 -5.83 -7.24
N SER A 39 -21.26 -5.08 -7.63
CA SER A 39 -22.51 -4.96 -6.86
C SER A 39 -23.17 -6.31 -6.57
N CYS A 40 -23.11 -7.25 -7.53
CA CYS A 40 -23.61 -8.62 -7.34
C CYS A 40 -22.81 -9.45 -6.31
N ALA A 41 -21.64 -8.96 -5.89
CA ALA A 41 -20.78 -9.56 -4.87
C ALA A 41 -20.58 -8.60 -3.67
N GLY A 42 -21.59 -7.80 -3.33
CA GLY A 42 -21.61 -6.92 -2.16
C GLY A 42 -21.16 -5.47 -2.39
N GLY A 43 -20.63 -5.14 -3.59
CA GLY A 43 -20.39 -3.75 -3.99
C GLY A 43 -19.38 -2.98 -3.13
N ARG A 44 -18.32 -3.63 -2.65
CA ARG A 44 -17.26 -3.02 -1.85
C ARG A 44 -16.38 -2.13 -2.75
N ASP A 45 -15.99 -0.95 -2.27
CA ASP A 45 -15.02 -0.06 -2.94
C ASP A 45 -14.16 0.67 -1.92
N ASP A 46 -13.24 -0.08 -1.31
CA ASP A 46 -12.29 0.46 -0.35
C ASP A 46 -11.02 0.94 -1.05
N PHE A 47 -10.67 2.19 -0.79
CA PHE A 47 -9.39 2.80 -1.15
C PHE A 47 -8.95 3.75 -0.03
N ASN A 48 -8.93 3.24 1.20
CA ASN A 48 -8.78 4.05 2.41
C ASN A 48 -7.59 3.61 3.29
N GLY A 49 -6.81 2.62 2.85
CA GLY A 49 -5.53 2.26 3.48
C GLY A 49 -4.53 3.43 3.54
N PRO A 50 -3.56 3.41 4.48
CA PRO A 50 -2.55 4.46 4.57
C PRO A 50 -1.59 4.41 3.37
N ILE A 51 -1.42 5.53 2.67
CA ILE A 51 -0.62 5.63 1.45
C ILE A 51 0.19 6.93 1.48
N TYR A 52 1.50 6.81 1.31
CA TYR A 52 2.35 7.91 0.88
C TYR A 52 2.60 7.80 -0.62
N ALA A 53 2.26 8.84 -1.38
CA ALA A 53 2.35 8.83 -2.83
C ALA A 53 3.07 10.08 -3.35
N THR A 54 3.71 9.93 -4.50
CA THR A 54 4.24 11.03 -5.31
C THR A 54 3.64 10.94 -6.70
N PRO A 55 2.97 11.98 -7.21
CA PRO A 55 2.52 12.00 -8.60
C PRO A 55 3.71 11.92 -9.55
N LEU A 56 3.63 11.06 -10.57
CA LEU A 56 4.66 10.92 -11.60
C LEU A 56 4.00 10.66 -12.97
N PRO A 57 4.49 11.29 -14.06
CA PRO A 57 4.09 10.93 -15.41
C PRO A 57 4.42 9.46 -15.72
N LEU A 58 3.48 8.73 -16.30
CA LEU A 58 3.70 7.31 -16.66
C LEU A 58 4.89 7.13 -17.61
N SER A 59 5.13 8.10 -18.51
CA SER A 59 6.25 8.09 -19.46
C SER A 59 7.62 8.21 -18.78
N SER A 60 7.70 8.79 -17.58
CA SER A 60 8.95 8.94 -16.83
C SER A 60 9.20 7.80 -15.83
N PHE A 61 8.16 7.03 -15.48
CA PHE A 61 8.31 5.90 -14.58
C PHE A 61 9.12 4.76 -15.21
N LYS A 62 10.11 4.25 -14.46
CA LYS A 62 10.95 3.12 -14.88
C LYS A 62 10.84 1.94 -13.92
N SER A 63 11.00 2.21 -12.63
CA SER A 63 10.95 1.21 -11.58
C SER A 63 10.75 1.87 -10.21
N ALA A 64 10.15 1.15 -9.28
CA ALA A 64 10.13 1.49 -7.86
C ALA A 64 10.52 0.27 -7.03
N LYS A 65 11.22 0.50 -5.93
CA LYS A 65 11.61 -0.53 -4.98
C LYS A 65 11.47 0.04 -3.57
N VAL A 66 10.98 -0.78 -2.67
CA VAL A 66 10.91 -0.48 -1.23
C VAL A 66 11.39 -1.70 -0.46
N THR A 67 11.92 -1.46 0.74
CA THR A 67 12.13 -2.50 1.75
C THR A 67 11.16 -2.22 2.89
N ILE A 68 10.39 -3.22 3.28
CA ILE A 68 9.41 -3.10 4.37
C ILE A 68 9.80 -4.02 5.53
N SER A 69 9.47 -3.60 6.74
CA SER A 69 9.57 -4.41 7.95
C SER A 69 8.40 -4.06 8.85
N SER A 70 7.71 -5.09 9.34
CA SER A 70 6.58 -4.98 10.27
C SER A 70 6.40 -6.34 10.94
N ASP A 71 5.74 -6.35 12.09
CA ASP A 71 5.29 -7.54 12.80
C ASP A 71 4.00 -8.13 12.21
N PHE A 72 3.29 -7.39 11.34
CA PHE A 72 2.02 -7.79 10.70
C PHE A 72 1.05 -8.40 11.74
N PRO A 73 0.50 -7.57 12.64
CA PRO A 73 -0.06 -8.05 13.90
C PRO A 73 -1.33 -8.91 13.70
N GLY A 74 -2.16 -8.57 12.71
CA GLY A 74 -3.42 -9.26 12.43
C GLY A 74 -3.46 -9.97 11.07
N ASN A 75 -4.43 -10.87 10.88
CA ASN A 75 -4.77 -11.35 9.55
C ASN A 75 -5.18 -10.18 8.65
N TYR A 76 -4.80 -10.28 7.39
CA TYR A 76 -4.90 -9.25 6.35
C TYR A 76 -4.09 -7.98 6.61
N SER A 77 -3.13 -8.02 7.56
CA SER A 77 -2.11 -6.98 7.65
C SER A 77 -1.27 -7.00 6.38
N GLN A 78 -1.09 -5.83 5.78
CA GLN A 78 -0.47 -5.65 4.48
C GLN A 78 0.61 -4.56 4.55
N GLY A 79 1.64 -4.70 3.72
CA GLY A 79 2.66 -3.67 3.53
C GLY A 79 3.35 -3.87 2.20
N GLY A 80 3.68 -2.78 1.50
CA GLY A 80 4.31 -2.86 0.20
C GLY A 80 4.24 -1.59 -0.63
N LEU A 81 4.13 -1.76 -1.94
CA LEU A 81 3.99 -0.67 -2.92
C LEU A 81 2.58 -0.66 -3.50
N ILE A 82 2.13 0.53 -3.87
CA ILE A 82 0.93 0.72 -4.69
C ILE A 82 1.21 1.70 -5.82
N LEU A 83 0.69 1.38 -7.00
CA LEU A 83 0.56 2.30 -8.12
C LEU A 83 -0.92 2.42 -8.44
N PHE A 84 -1.40 3.65 -8.60
CA PHE A 84 -2.79 3.90 -8.96
C PHE A 84 -2.87 5.03 -9.97
N MET A 85 -3.84 4.93 -10.87
CA MET A 85 -4.14 5.99 -11.82
C MET A 85 -5.35 6.76 -11.31
N PRO A 86 -5.19 8.04 -10.94
CA PRO A 86 -6.30 8.89 -10.52
C PRO A 86 -7.25 9.23 -11.70
N GLU A 87 -6.86 8.93 -12.94
CA GLU A 87 -7.64 9.24 -14.15
C GLU A 87 -8.00 10.74 -14.18
N ASN A 88 -9.28 11.09 -14.37
CA ASN A 88 -9.77 12.47 -14.33
C ASN A 88 -10.41 12.84 -12.98
N ILE A 89 -10.14 12.08 -11.91
CA ILE A 89 -10.72 12.32 -10.59
C ILE A 89 -10.09 13.58 -9.98
N PRO A 90 -10.87 14.56 -9.52
CA PRO A 90 -10.33 15.75 -8.88
C PRO A 90 -9.49 15.41 -7.65
N LEU A 91 -8.33 16.06 -7.54
CA LEU A 91 -7.47 16.02 -6.38
C LEU A 91 -7.80 17.22 -5.49
N THR A 92 -8.22 16.94 -4.26
CA THR A 92 -8.33 17.95 -3.21
C THR A 92 -7.05 17.90 -2.37
N GLN A 93 -6.45 19.07 -2.14
CA GLN A 93 -5.24 19.19 -1.32
C GLN A 93 -5.56 20.05 -0.11
N THR A 94 -5.27 19.51 1.07
CA THR A 94 -5.12 20.26 2.32
C THR A 94 -3.62 20.39 2.62
N ASP A 95 -3.25 21.23 3.58
CA ASP A 95 -1.84 21.45 3.96
C ASP A 95 -1.11 20.15 4.36
N SER A 96 -1.85 19.09 4.71
CA SER A 96 -1.28 17.85 5.24
C SER A 96 -1.67 16.58 4.46
N GLN A 97 -2.67 16.63 3.58
CA GLN A 97 -3.17 15.45 2.86
C GLN A 97 -3.64 15.78 1.44
N LEU A 98 -3.27 14.92 0.49
CA LEU A 98 -3.92 14.82 -0.83
C LEU A 98 -5.08 13.83 -0.71
N ARG A 99 -6.23 14.10 -1.31
CA ARG A 99 -7.33 13.13 -1.39
C ARG A 99 -7.94 13.17 -2.78
N LEU A 100 -8.33 12.01 -3.30
CA LEU A 100 -9.23 11.93 -4.45
C LEU A 100 -10.68 12.01 -3.95
N GLU A 101 -11.54 12.69 -4.70
CA GLU A 101 -12.98 12.75 -4.40
C GLU A 101 -13.66 11.37 -4.52
N GLU A 102 -13.09 10.49 -5.34
CA GLU A 102 -13.55 9.13 -5.56
C GLU A 102 -12.37 8.13 -5.56
N SER A 103 -12.67 6.86 -5.30
CA SER A 103 -11.67 5.79 -5.39
C SER A 103 -11.17 5.62 -6.84
N PRO A 104 -9.85 5.56 -7.09
CA PRO A 104 -9.33 5.35 -8.44
C PRO A 104 -9.74 3.97 -8.94
N ARG A 105 -10.20 3.89 -10.19
CA ARG A 105 -10.69 2.63 -10.77
C ARG A 105 -9.56 1.66 -11.12
N THR A 106 -8.38 2.20 -11.41
CA THR A 106 -7.24 1.42 -11.88
C THR A 106 -6.08 1.51 -10.87
N TRP A 107 -5.73 0.38 -10.26
CA TRP A 107 -4.61 0.29 -9.32
C TRP A 107 -3.98 -1.10 -9.27
N ILE A 108 -2.75 -1.16 -8.78
CA ILE A 108 -2.01 -2.38 -8.43
C ILE A 108 -1.31 -2.16 -7.10
N LYS A 109 -1.53 -3.08 -6.15
CA LYS A 109 -0.76 -3.18 -4.90
C LYS A 109 0.02 -4.49 -4.90
N ALA A 110 1.24 -4.44 -4.39
CA ALA A 110 2.10 -5.60 -4.26
C ALA A 110 2.94 -5.51 -2.99
N GLY A 111 3.10 -6.63 -2.29
CA GLY A 111 3.85 -6.62 -1.03
C GLY A 111 3.72 -7.92 -0.24
N ILE A 112 3.89 -7.79 1.07
CA ILE A 112 3.68 -8.87 2.03
C ILE A 112 2.26 -8.74 2.58
N GLU A 113 1.57 -9.87 2.66
CA GLU A 113 0.27 -9.96 3.30
C GLU A 113 0.22 -11.18 4.22
N LYS A 114 -0.34 -11.00 5.41
CA LYS A 114 -0.59 -12.10 6.34
C LYS A 114 -1.99 -12.63 6.11
N VAL A 115 -2.14 -13.88 5.71
CA VAL A 115 -3.45 -14.52 5.48
C VAL A 115 -3.50 -15.80 6.29
N ASP A 116 -4.54 -15.95 7.11
CA ASP A 116 -4.75 -17.15 7.95
C ASP A 116 -3.50 -17.55 8.76
N GLY A 117 -2.80 -16.56 9.32
CA GLY A 117 -1.60 -16.77 10.14
C GLY A 117 -0.29 -17.00 9.36
N GLU A 118 -0.34 -17.06 8.03
CA GLU A 118 0.80 -17.32 7.15
C GLU A 118 1.16 -16.08 6.32
N PHE A 119 2.42 -15.99 5.88
CA PHE A 119 2.91 -14.86 5.08
C PHE A 119 2.92 -15.18 3.60
N PHE A 120 2.47 -14.22 2.79
CA PHE A 120 2.40 -14.34 1.34
C PHE A 120 3.02 -13.14 0.65
N ALA A 121 3.67 -13.39 -0.48
CA ALA A 121 3.84 -12.39 -1.51
C ALA A 121 2.48 -12.23 -2.19
N SER A 122 1.91 -11.05 -2.01
CA SER A 122 0.56 -10.71 -2.45
C SER A 122 0.64 -9.69 -3.58
N VAL A 123 -0.14 -9.92 -4.63
CA VAL A 123 -0.41 -8.92 -5.66
C VAL A 123 -1.92 -8.84 -5.83
N ALA A 124 -2.46 -7.64 -5.68
CA ALA A 124 -3.84 -7.36 -6.05
C ALA A 124 -3.88 -6.23 -7.07
N THR A 125 -4.72 -6.37 -8.07
CA THR A 125 -4.96 -5.35 -9.10
C THR A 125 -6.44 -5.06 -9.18
N ALA A 126 -6.83 -3.89 -9.67
CA ALA A 126 -8.22 -3.62 -10.00
C ALA A 126 -8.35 -2.90 -11.34
N LYS A 127 -9.23 -3.43 -12.20
CA LYS A 127 -9.75 -2.77 -13.40
C LYS A 127 -11.00 -3.50 -13.97
N PRO A 128 -12.23 -3.17 -13.56
CA PRO A 128 -12.58 -2.27 -12.46
C PRO A 128 -12.52 -2.96 -11.10
N TYR A 129 -12.73 -4.28 -11.04
CA TYR A 129 -12.80 -5.06 -9.79
C TYR A 129 -11.49 -5.72 -9.45
N SER A 130 -11.34 -6.08 -8.18
CA SER A 130 -10.11 -6.67 -7.68
C SER A 130 -9.91 -8.11 -8.16
N ASP A 131 -8.68 -8.38 -8.59
CA ASP A 131 -8.13 -9.72 -8.79
C ASP A 131 -6.89 -9.86 -7.91
N TRP A 132 -6.72 -11.01 -7.27
CA TRP A 132 -5.77 -11.24 -6.20
C TRP A 132 -5.04 -12.55 -6.36
N SER A 133 -3.72 -12.47 -6.32
CA SER A 133 -2.82 -13.60 -6.42
C SER A 133 -1.91 -13.65 -5.21
N LEU A 134 -1.76 -14.85 -4.65
CA LEU A 134 -0.93 -15.13 -3.50
C LEU A 134 0.10 -16.20 -3.82
N VAL A 135 1.33 -15.96 -3.38
CA VAL A 135 2.38 -16.99 -3.32
C VAL A 135 2.89 -17.05 -1.90
N ARG A 136 2.77 -18.21 -1.26
CA ARG A 136 3.22 -18.39 0.12
C ARG A 136 4.73 -18.11 0.22
N LEU A 137 5.10 -17.23 1.15
CA LEU A 137 6.50 -17.03 1.49
C LEU A 137 6.95 -18.24 2.31
N GLY A 138 8.04 -18.87 1.89
CA GLY A 138 8.63 -19.97 2.65
C GLY A 138 8.99 -19.51 4.06
N LYS A 139 9.08 -20.46 5.01
CA LYS A 139 9.59 -20.15 6.36
C LYS A 139 11.00 -19.58 6.22
N ALA A 140 11.21 -18.38 6.74
CA ALA A 140 12.55 -17.86 6.91
C ALA A 140 13.30 -18.82 7.85
N VAL A 141 14.33 -19.49 7.35
CA VAL A 141 15.29 -20.17 8.22
C VAL A 141 16.05 -19.07 8.91
N GLN A 142 15.80 -18.89 10.20
CA GLN A 142 16.62 -18.02 11.04
C GLN A 142 18.01 -18.65 11.08
N LEU A 143 18.92 -18.17 10.21
CA LEU A 143 20.33 -18.53 10.28
C LEU A 143 20.81 -18.08 11.65
N SER A 144 21.01 -19.05 12.54
CA SER A 144 21.54 -18.81 13.87
C SER A 144 22.93 -18.20 13.73
N ARG A 145 22.98 -16.88 13.88
CA ARG A 145 24.09 -16.03 14.32
C ARG A 145 25.45 -16.75 14.34
N TRP A 146 26.31 -16.45 13.37
CA TRP A 146 27.74 -16.75 13.44
C TRP A 146 28.29 -16.17 14.75
N ARG A 147 28.62 -17.04 15.71
CA ARG A 147 29.47 -16.67 16.85
C ARG A 147 30.92 -16.67 16.34
N ARG A 148 31.59 -15.54 16.51
CA ARG A 148 33.06 -15.46 16.51
C ARG A 148 33.59 -16.12 17.76
#